data_AF-A0AA39J4V8-F1
#
_entry.id   AF-A0AA39J4V8-F1
#
_cell.length_a   1.000
_cell.length_b   1.000
_cell.length_c   1.000
_cell.angle_alpha   90.00
_cell.angle_beta   90.00
_cell.angle_gamma   90.00
#
_symmetry.space_group_name_H-M   'P 1'
#
loop_
_entity.id
_entity.type
_entity.pdbx_description
1 polymer ?
#
loop_
_entity_poly.entity_id
_entity_poly.type
_entity_poly.pdbx_seq_one_letter_code
_entity_poly.pdbx_strand_id
1 'polypeptide(L)'
;DQGGLEILDLQAHNKAIEAMWIKELLSNKKPTWTFYAHNIIAQANLSSEKNIDQSIKMNIFLQSFNAKKSILPPDLCRILSLAKETGVWAEGIIFSREILHSRPIWYHSEADPKIRSLTRSSASICLRDKHNLWLVGEVEEISQLLDDPNHNCELWNARCECHICTAMRENLGCKKPNNCMLRVKELLDTLPNKWDPRFMLPEDYKEGPEPMDESFKFDR
;
A
#
# COMPACT_ATOMS: atom_id res chain seq x y z
N ASP A 1 23.12 -16.83 48.81
CA ASP A 1 24.21 -16.23 48.00
C ASP A 1 24.09 -16.61 46.54
N GLN A 2 23.47 -15.75 45.74
CA GLN A 2 23.95 -15.28 44.42
C GLN A 2 23.03 -14.13 44.04
N GLY A 3 23.45 -12.91 44.40
CA GLY A 3 22.78 -11.70 43.95
C GLY A 3 22.89 -11.58 42.44
N GLY A 4 21.76 -11.33 41.76
CA GLY A 4 21.73 -10.87 40.39
C GLY A 4 21.23 -9.44 40.43
N LEU A 5 22.12 -8.45 40.31
CA LEU A 5 21.72 -7.06 40.16
C LEU A 5 20.67 -6.96 39.03
N GLU A 6 19.55 -6.30 39.28
CA GLU A 6 18.55 -5.85 38.29
C GLU A 6 19.18 -4.80 37.34
N ILE A 7 20.23 -5.20 36.62
CA ILE A 7 20.85 -4.36 35.59
C ILE A 7 19.88 -4.39 34.42
N LEU A 8 19.22 -3.25 34.22
CA LEU A 8 18.39 -2.96 33.05
C LEU A 8 19.12 -3.43 31.79
N ASP A 9 18.50 -4.33 31.04
CA ASP A 9 18.98 -4.69 29.71
C ASP A 9 18.76 -3.50 28.77
N LEU A 10 19.79 -2.65 28.66
CA LEU A 10 19.81 -1.47 27.81
C LEU A 10 19.62 -1.82 26.33
N GLN A 11 20.06 -3.02 25.90
CA GLN A 11 19.88 -3.44 24.52
C GLN A 11 18.41 -3.76 24.24
N ALA A 12 17.77 -4.53 25.11
CA ALA A 12 16.34 -4.81 25.02
C ALA A 12 15.50 -3.52 25.10
N HIS A 13 15.87 -2.60 25.98
CA HIS A 13 15.19 -1.30 26.11
C HIS A 13 15.29 -0.47 24.82
N ASN A 14 16.48 -0.34 24.24
CA ASN A 14 16.66 0.42 22.99
C ASN A 14 15.91 -0.22 21.82
N LYS A 15 15.90 -1.55 21.71
CA LYS A 15 15.10 -2.25 20.69
C LYS A 15 13.60 -1.99 20.88
N ALA A 16 13.11 -1.91 22.12
CA ALA A 16 11.71 -1.59 22.39
C ALA A 16 11.35 -0.15 21.96
N ILE A 17 12.24 0.82 22.20
CA ILE A 17 12.07 2.21 21.71
C ILE A 17 11.98 2.23 20.17
N GLU A 18 12.92 1.56 19.51
CA GLU A 18 12.95 1.49 18.05
C GLU A 18 11.72 0.78 17.46
N ALA A 19 11.19 -0.24 18.14
CA ALA A 19 9.93 -0.90 17.77
C ALA A 19 8.72 0.04 17.87
N MET A 20 8.69 0.92 18.87
CA MET A 20 7.65 1.95 18.98
C MET A 20 7.71 2.96 17.82
N TRP A 21 8.91 3.32 17.36
CA TRP A 21 9.07 4.16 16.18
C TRP A 21 8.63 3.46 14.88
N ILE A 22 8.90 2.15 14.73
CA ILE A 22 8.38 1.36 13.61
C ILE A 22 6.86 1.39 13.60
N LYS A 23 6.22 1.18 14.76
CA LYS A 23 4.75 1.27 14.90
C LYS A 23 4.21 2.62 14.45
N GLU A 24 4.87 3.72 14.80
CA GLU A 24 4.46 5.06 14.38
C GLU A 24 4.63 5.28 12.86
N LEU A 25 5.67 4.73 12.24
CA LEU A 25 5.89 4.78 10.78
C LEU A 25 4.90 3.91 9.99
N LEU A 26 4.32 2.90 10.62
CA LEU A 26 3.26 2.05 10.07
C LEU A 26 1.84 2.57 10.34
N SER A 27 1.68 3.47 11.31
CA SER A 27 0.37 3.98 11.74
C SER A 27 -0.27 4.91 10.71
N ASN A 28 -1.60 4.87 10.62
CA ASN A 28 -2.39 5.86 9.88
C ASN A 28 -2.43 7.22 10.60
N LYS A 29 -2.33 7.22 11.94
CA LYS A 29 -2.21 8.44 12.76
C LYS A 29 -0.73 8.73 12.95
N LYS A 30 -0.20 9.60 12.09
CA LYS A 30 1.24 9.85 11.96
C LYS A 30 1.69 11.06 12.77
N PRO A 31 2.59 10.91 13.74
CA PRO A 31 3.28 12.04 14.35
C PRO A 31 4.10 12.81 13.31
N THR A 32 4.29 14.12 13.50
CA THR A 32 4.98 15.00 12.53
C THR A 32 6.38 14.49 12.14
N TRP A 33 7.12 13.89 13.06
CA TRP A 33 8.47 13.40 12.78
C TRP A 33 8.51 12.32 11.69
N THR A 34 7.44 11.52 11.55
CA THR A 34 7.36 10.45 10.53
C THR A 34 7.36 11.02 9.11
N PHE A 35 6.82 12.23 8.90
CA PHE A 35 6.90 12.92 7.62
C PHE A 35 8.35 13.21 7.24
N TYR A 36 9.15 13.72 8.18
CA TYR A 36 10.58 13.96 7.94
C TYR A 36 11.33 12.65 7.72
N ALA A 37 11.05 11.62 8.52
CA ALA A 37 11.67 10.30 8.36
C ALA A 37 11.41 9.71 6.97
N HIS A 38 10.17 9.73 6.48
CA HIS A 38 9.83 9.26 5.14
C HIS A 38 10.57 10.04 4.06
N ASN A 39 10.63 11.37 4.16
CA ASN A 39 11.36 12.21 3.19
C ASN A 39 12.87 11.92 3.18
N ILE A 40 13.51 11.78 4.35
CA ILE A 40 14.92 11.43 4.46
C ILE A 40 15.18 10.05 3.82
N ILE A 41 14.32 9.07 4.10
CA ILE A 41 14.41 7.72 3.54
C ILE A 41 14.23 7.73 2.02
N ALA A 42 13.26 8.50 1.50
CA ALA A 42 13.01 8.65 0.07
C ALA A 42 14.19 9.26 -0.69
N GLN A 43 14.94 10.16 -0.05
CA GLN A 43 16.13 10.79 -0.62
C GLN A 43 17.38 9.90 -0.57
N ALA A 44 17.44 8.94 0.36
CA ALA A 44 18.56 8.02 0.53
C ALA A 44 18.57 6.93 -0.57
N ASN A 45 18.77 7.32 -1.82
CA ASN A 45 18.66 6.45 -2.98
C ASN A 45 19.78 5.41 -3.10
N LEU A 46 19.41 4.15 -3.36
CA LEU A 46 20.31 3.14 -3.88
C LEU A 46 20.45 3.26 -5.40
N SER A 47 21.61 2.86 -5.94
CA SER A 47 21.87 2.90 -7.39
C SER A 47 20.87 2.07 -8.20
N SER A 48 20.36 0.96 -7.63
CA SER A 48 19.31 0.13 -8.22
C SER A 48 17.94 0.82 -8.28
N GLU A 49 17.71 1.81 -7.43
CA GLU A 49 16.42 2.52 -7.27
C GLU A 49 16.47 3.95 -7.85
N LYS A 50 17.52 4.29 -8.61
CA LYS A 50 17.75 5.63 -9.18
C LYS A 50 16.67 6.09 -10.18
N ASN A 51 15.95 5.13 -10.75
CA ASN A 51 14.93 5.36 -11.76
C ASN A 51 13.53 5.53 -11.17
N ILE A 52 13.38 5.40 -9.86
CA ILE A 52 12.13 5.65 -9.13
C ILE A 52 12.11 7.12 -8.73
N ASP A 53 11.08 7.83 -9.18
CA ASP A 53 10.85 9.21 -8.78
C ASP A 53 10.69 9.32 -7.24
N GLN A 54 11.27 10.36 -6.64
CA GLN A 54 11.21 10.57 -5.19
C GLN A 54 9.77 10.79 -4.71
N SER A 55 8.92 11.42 -5.51
CA SER A 55 7.51 11.65 -5.19
C SER A 55 6.72 10.34 -5.00
N ILE A 56 7.17 9.24 -5.61
CA ILE A 56 6.54 7.92 -5.48
C ILE A 56 6.91 7.24 -4.16
N LYS A 57 8.01 7.63 -3.52
CA LYS A 57 8.56 6.97 -2.33
C LYS A 57 7.89 7.53 -1.07
N MET A 58 6.73 6.96 -0.73
CA MET A 58 5.90 7.39 0.38
C MET A 58 6.26 6.68 1.69
N ASN A 59 6.39 5.36 1.67
CA ASN A 59 6.65 4.58 2.88
C ASN A 59 7.43 3.29 2.55
N ILE A 60 8.66 3.19 3.05
CA ILE A 60 9.56 2.04 2.83
C ILE A 60 9.03 0.73 3.43
N PHE A 61 8.13 0.79 4.40
CA PHE A 61 7.52 -0.41 4.99
C PHE A 61 6.30 -0.92 4.22
N LEU A 62 5.70 -0.07 3.38
CA LEU A 62 4.52 -0.41 2.59
C LEU A 62 4.85 -0.52 1.09
N GLN A 63 6.07 -0.20 0.70
CA GLN A 63 6.55 -0.24 -0.67
C GLN A 63 7.88 -1.00 -0.77
N SER A 64 8.09 -1.65 -1.90
CA SER A 64 9.22 -2.55 -2.16
C SER A 64 10.53 -1.83 -2.51
N PHE A 65 10.63 -0.50 -2.40
CA PHE A 65 11.88 0.23 -2.69
C PHE A 65 12.85 0.14 -1.51
N ASN A 66 14.14 0.30 -1.78
CA ASN A 66 15.18 0.23 -0.77
C ASN A 66 15.93 1.57 -0.61
N ALA A 67 16.41 1.83 0.61
CA ALA A 67 17.22 3.00 0.95
C ALA A 67 18.69 2.65 1.23
N LYS A 68 19.60 3.56 0.90
CA LYS A 68 21.03 3.42 1.10
C LYS A 68 21.38 3.75 2.56
N LYS A 69 21.60 2.70 3.36
CA LYS A 69 21.89 2.80 4.80
C LYS A 69 23.01 3.78 5.17
N SER A 70 24.06 3.88 4.36
CA SER A 70 25.21 4.75 4.64
C SER A 70 24.90 6.26 4.57
N ILE A 71 23.74 6.65 4.00
CA ILE A 71 23.31 8.05 3.90
C ILE A 71 22.30 8.38 5.01
N LEU A 72 21.68 7.36 5.62
CA LEU A 72 20.65 7.57 6.63
C LEU A 72 21.28 8.04 7.96
N PRO A 73 20.57 8.92 8.71
CA PRO A 73 20.87 9.16 10.11
C PRO A 73 20.95 7.86 10.91
N PRO A 74 21.81 7.79 11.94
CA PRO A 74 22.01 6.57 12.74
C PRO A 74 20.71 5.96 13.25
N ASP A 75 19.76 6.77 13.71
CA ASP A 75 18.49 6.30 14.27
C ASP A 75 17.61 5.62 13.22
N LEU A 76 17.48 6.22 12.03
CA LEU A 76 16.73 5.61 10.92
C LEU A 76 17.41 4.33 10.42
N CYS A 77 18.75 4.28 10.43
CA CYS A 77 19.48 3.06 10.07
C CYS A 77 19.20 1.92 11.06
N ARG A 78 19.12 2.21 12.37
CA ARG A 78 18.77 1.21 13.40
C ARG A 78 17.32 0.76 13.27
N ILE A 79 16.37 1.70 13.12
CA ILE A 79 14.96 1.40 12.86
C ILE A 79 14.79 0.42 11.69
N LEU A 80 15.40 0.71 10.52
CA LEU A 80 15.28 -0.17 9.35
C LEU A 80 15.99 -1.51 9.53
N SER A 81 17.04 -1.55 10.34
CA SER A 81 17.76 -2.80 10.64
C SER A 81 16.95 -3.67 11.59
N LEU A 82 16.36 -3.08 12.63
CA LEU A 82 15.48 -3.78 13.56
C LEU A 82 14.23 -4.32 12.87
N ALA A 83 13.57 -3.52 12.03
CA ALA A 83 12.41 -3.97 11.27
C ALA A 83 12.72 -5.20 10.41
N LYS A 84 13.90 -5.21 9.77
CA LYS A 84 14.36 -6.36 8.98
C LYS A 84 14.70 -7.57 9.86
N GLU A 85 15.36 -7.37 11.00
CA GLU A 85 15.74 -8.43 11.94
C GLU A 85 14.52 -9.12 12.56
N THR A 86 13.54 -8.32 12.97
CA THR A 86 12.34 -8.78 13.69
C THR A 86 11.23 -9.25 12.77
N GLY A 87 11.31 -8.97 11.47
CA GLY A 87 10.22 -9.23 10.54
C GLY A 87 8.96 -8.44 10.88
N VAL A 88 9.08 -7.30 11.58
CA VAL A 88 7.94 -6.44 11.89
C VAL A 88 7.53 -5.73 10.61
N TRP A 89 6.56 -6.33 9.94
CA TRP A 89 5.82 -5.77 8.83
C TRP A 89 4.36 -5.66 9.24
N ALA A 90 3.56 -4.94 8.48
CA ALA A 90 2.12 -4.96 8.67
C ALA A 90 1.59 -6.35 8.23
N GLU A 91 1.59 -7.27 9.19
CA GLU A 91 0.99 -8.59 9.12
C GLU A 91 -0.31 -8.60 9.93
N GLY A 92 -1.36 -9.14 9.33
CA GLY A 92 -2.66 -9.38 9.95
C GLY A 92 -3.27 -10.60 9.30
N ILE A 93 -4.12 -11.34 10.01
CA ILE A 93 -4.82 -12.49 9.41
C ILE A 93 -5.71 -11.96 8.28
N ILE A 94 -6.45 -10.87 8.54
CA ILE A 94 -7.25 -10.16 7.55
C ILE A 94 -7.31 -8.67 7.89
N PHE A 95 -7.23 -7.79 6.89
CA PHE A 95 -7.21 -6.33 7.05
C PHE A 95 -8.57 -5.73 6.71
N SER A 96 -8.94 -4.66 7.41
CA SER A 96 -10.11 -3.88 7.05
C SER A 96 -9.92 -3.17 5.72
N ARG A 97 -11.05 -2.90 5.04
CA ARG A 97 -11.07 -2.16 3.77
C ARG A 97 -10.37 -0.80 3.87
N GLU A 98 -10.52 -0.10 4.99
CA GLU A 98 -9.82 1.16 5.25
C GLU A 98 -8.29 1.00 5.20
N ILE A 99 -7.76 -0.07 5.83
CA ILE A 99 -6.33 -0.35 5.81
C ILE A 99 -5.88 -0.67 4.39
N LEU A 100 -6.60 -1.53 3.66
CA LEU A 100 -6.27 -1.84 2.27
C LEU A 100 -6.24 -0.59 1.41
N HIS A 101 -7.27 0.25 1.50
CA HIS A 101 -7.42 1.45 0.68
C HIS A 101 -6.34 2.49 0.97
N SER A 102 -5.87 2.58 2.22
CA SER A 102 -4.83 3.53 2.64
C SER A 102 -3.42 3.18 2.15
N ARG A 103 -3.23 2.02 1.50
CA ARG A 103 -1.90 1.59 1.05
C ARG A 103 -1.48 2.22 -0.27
N PRO A 104 -0.18 2.54 -0.45
CA PRO A 104 0.34 2.95 -1.75
C PRO A 104 0.25 1.83 -2.78
N ILE A 105 -0.34 2.10 -3.95
CA ILE A 105 -0.37 1.10 -5.04
C ILE A 105 0.98 0.98 -5.74
N TRP A 106 1.65 2.11 -5.95
CA TRP A 106 2.91 2.12 -6.68
C TRP A 106 3.99 1.44 -5.87
N TYR A 107 4.66 0.45 -6.44
CA TYR A 107 5.67 -0.35 -5.75
C TYR A 107 5.14 -1.01 -4.46
N HIS A 108 3.84 -1.33 -4.37
CA HIS A 108 3.27 -2.01 -3.20
C HIS A 108 4.13 -3.19 -2.73
N SER A 109 4.37 -3.31 -1.41
CA SER A 109 5.34 -4.28 -0.85
C SER A 109 5.00 -5.74 -1.15
N GLU A 110 3.71 -6.04 -1.17
CA GLU A 110 3.17 -7.41 -1.32
C GLU A 110 2.75 -7.75 -2.75
N ALA A 111 2.91 -6.80 -3.68
CA ALA A 111 2.53 -7.02 -5.07
C ALA A 111 3.55 -7.91 -5.79
N ASP A 112 3.09 -8.57 -6.85
CA ASP A 112 3.98 -9.28 -7.78
C ASP A 112 5.09 -8.33 -8.27
N PRO A 113 6.37 -8.77 -8.33
CA PRO A 113 7.49 -7.95 -8.78
C PRO A 113 7.29 -7.27 -10.14
N LYS A 114 6.42 -7.80 -11.01
CA LYS A 114 5.97 -7.21 -12.27
C LYS A 114 5.44 -5.79 -12.08
N ILE A 115 4.90 -5.42 -10.92
CA ILE A 115 4.41 -4.06 -10.64
C ILE A 115 5.46 -2.99 -10.94
N ARG A 116 6.75 -3.29 -10.74
CA ARG A 116 7.86 -2.37 -11.03
C ARG A 116 7.92 -1.99 -12.51
N SER A 117 7.59 -2.92 -13.40
CA SER A 117 7.52 -2.68 -14.85
C SER A 117 6.30 -1.83 -15.25
N LEU A 118 5.24 -1.79 -14.43
CA LEU A 118 4.00 -1.08 -14.72
C LEU A 118 4.05 0.41 -14.40
N THR A 119 5.18 0.95 -13.93
CA THR A 119 5.25 2.31 -13.37
C THR A 119 5.65 3.40 -14.37
N ARG A 120 6.20 3.04 -15.53
CA ARG A 120 6.85 3.99 -16.45
C ARG A 120 6.06 4.32 -17.72
N SER A 121 4.96 3.62 -17.97
CA SER A 121 4.17 3.85 -19.18
C SER A 121 3.55 5.26 -19.17
N SER A 122 3.20 5.78 -20.34
CA SER A 122 2.49 7.06 -20.44
C SER A 122 1.16 7.06 -19.69
N ALA A 123 0.47 5.93 -19.64
CA ALA A 123 -0.72 5.74 -18.82
C ALA A 123 -0.39 5.84 -17.33
N SER A 124 0.68 5.20 -16.87
CA SER A 124 1.11 5.25 -15.46
C SER A 124 1.52 6.66 -15.01
N ILE A 125 2.20 7.39 -15.89
CA ILE A 125 2.55 8.80 -15.66
C ILE A 125 1.27 9.65 -15.60
N CYS A 126 0.34 9.45 -16.54
CA CYS A 126 -0.94 10.15 -16.53
C CYS A 126 -1.75 9.87 -15.26
N LEU A 127 -1.79 8.61 -14.81
CA LEU A 127 -2.49 8.23 -13.57
C LEU A 127 -1.94 8.99 -12.36
N ARG A 128 -0.61 9.14 -12.24
CA ARG A 128 -0.03 9.93 -11.14
C ARG A 128 -0.25 11.42 -11.31
N ASP A 129 0.07 11.96 -12.47
CA ASP A 129 0.19 13.42 -12.63
C ASP A 129 -1.15 14.11 -12.91
N LYS A 130 -2.13 13.38 -13.48
CA LYS A 130 -3.44 13.91 -13.90
C LYS A 130 -4.59 13.34 -13.08
N HIS A 131 -4.56 12.04 -12.82
CA HIS A 131 -5.59 11.40 -11.99
C HIS A 131 -5.27 11.46 -10.50
N ASN A 132 -4.05 11.88 -10.13
CA ASN A 132 -3.57 11.94 -8.75
C ASN A 132 -3.75 10.61 -8.00
N LEU A 133 -3.52 9.50 -8.69
CA LEU A 133 -3.72 8.15 -8.15
C LEU A 133 -2.44 7.67 -7.47
N TRP A 134 -2.53 7.41 -6.17
CA TRP A 134 -1.45 6.99 -5.27
C TRP A 134 -1.82 5.78 -4.42
N LEU A 135 -3.10 5.64 -4.07
CA LEU A 135 -3.60 4.68 -3.10
C LEU A 135 -4.40 3.55 -3.75
N VAL A 136 -4.45 2.39 -3.10
CA VAL A 136 -5.22 1.23 -3.56
C VAL A 136 -6.71 1.55 -3.70
N GLY A 137 -7.29 2.33 -2.77
CA GLY A 137 -8.70 2.71 -2.84
C GLY A 137 -9.04 3.54 -4.09
N GLU A 138 -8.18 4.49 -4.46
CA GLU A 138 -8.34 5.30 -5.68
C GLU A 138 -8.26 4.43 -6.96
N VAL A 139 -7.44 3.38 -6.92
CA VAL A 139 -7.32 2.40 -8.01
C VAL A 139 -8.59 1.58 -8.12
N GLU A 140 -9.14 1.12 -7.00
CA GLU A 140 -10.42 0.39 -6.96
C GLU A 140 -11.55 1.24 -7.55
N GLU A 141 -11.68 2.50 -7.13
CA GLU A 141 -12.70 3.43 -7.63
C GLU A 141 -12.64 3.58 -9.15
N ILE A 142 -11.44 3.80 -9.72
CA ILE A 142 -11.29 3.89 -11.18
C ILE A 142 -11.54 2.54 -11.85
N SER A 143 -11.21 1.43 -11.20
CA SER A 143 -11.42 0.10 -11.79
C SER A 143 -12.90 -0.21 -11.98
N GLN A 144 -13.77 0.22 -11.05
CA GLN A 144 -15.21 0.04 -11.15
C GLN A 144 -15.82 0.79 -12.34
N LEU A 145 -15.17 1.87 -12.81
CA LEU A 145 -15.60 2.61 -13.99
C LEU A 145 -15.43 1.83 -15.30
N LEU A 146 -14.60 0.78 -15.34
CA LEU A 146 -14.47 -0.11 -16.50
C LEU A 146 -15.71 -0.98 -16.71
N ASP A 147 -16.44 -1.27 -15.63
CA ASP A 147 -17.60 -2.14 -15.64
C ASP A 147 -18.90 -1.38 -15.97
N ASP A 148 -18.82 -0.07 -16.25
CA ASP A 148 -19.98 0.72 -16.68
C ASP A 148 -20.51 0.18 -18.01
N PRO A 149 -21.80 -0.17 -18.12
CA PRO A 149 -22.39 -0.72 -19.35
C PRO A 149 -22.27 0.20 -20.58
N ASN A 150 -22.14 1.51 -20.36
CA ASN A 150 -21.99 2.52 -21.42
C ASN A 150 -20.52 2.72 -21.81
N HIS A 151 -19.58 2.08 -21.12
CA HIS A 151 -18.17 2.12 -21.46
C HIS A 151 -17.83 1.01 -22.47
N ASN A 152 -17.42 1.41 -23.67
CA ASN A 152 -16.99 0.47 -24.70
C ASN A 152 -15.45 0.45 -24.82
N CYS A 153 -14.83 -0.58 -24.22
CA CYS A 153 -13.40 -0.84 -24.27
C CYS A 153 -12.90 -1.33 -25.63
N GLU A 154 -13.77 -1.92 -26.47
CA GLU A 154 -13.40 -2.55 -27.75
C GLU A 154 -13.03 -1.52 -28.81
N LEU A 155 -13.48 -0.28 -28.62
CA LEU A 155 -13.09 0.88 -29.41
C LEU A 155 -11.70 1.41 -29.02
N TRP A 156 -10.70 0.52 -28.89
CA TRP A 156 -9.32 0.84 -28.50
C TRP A 156 -8.67 1.96 -29.35
N ASN A 157 -9.18 2.15 -30.56
CA ASN A 157 -8.69 3.09 -31.57
C ASN A 157 -9.61 4.31 -31.75
N ALA A 158 -10.86 4.26 -31.27
CA ALA A 158 -11.78 5.38 -31.32
C ALA A 158 -11.81 6.07 -29.95
N ARG A 159 -11.91 7.39 -29.93
CA ARG A 159 -12.07 8.13 -28.67
C ARG A 159 -13.43 7.75 -28.09
N CYS A 160 -13.50 6.72 -27.25
CA CYS A 160 -14.75 6.29 -26.60
C CYS A 160 -15.50 7.51 -26.07
N GLU A 161 -16.72 7.75 -26.52
CA GLU A 161 -17.48 8.99 -26.25
C GLU A 161 -18.36 8.88 -25.00
N CYS A 162 -18.20 7.81 -24.21
CA CYS A 162 -18.96 7.64 -22.97
C CYS A 162 -18.69 8.81 -21.99
N HIS A 163 -19.67 9.06 -21.12
CA HIS A 163 -19.60 10.18 -20.18
C HIS A 163 -18.34 10.14 -19.29
N ILE A 164 -17.89 8.95 -18.87
CA ILE A 164 -16.69 8.75 -18.06
C ILE A 164 -15.43 9.18 -18.82
N CYS A 165 -15.25 8.69 -20.04
CA CYS A 165 -14.10 9.01 -20.87
C CYS A 165 -14.05 10.49 -21.26
N THR A 166 -15.22 11.09 -21.50
CA THR A 166 -15.35 12.52 -21.77
C THR A 166 -15.00 13.34 -20.54
N ALA A 167 -15.54 12.99 -19.36
CA ALA A 167 -15.19 13.65 -18.10
C ALA A 167 -13.69 13.55 -17.78
N MET A 168 -13.05 12.38 -17.99
CA MET A 168 -11.60 12.23 -17.79
C MET A 168 -10.78 13.10 -18.76
N ARG A 169 -11.25 13.29 -20.00
CA ARG A 169 -10.59 14.17 -20.97
C ARG A 169 -10.74 15.64 -20.61
N GLU A 170 -11.95 16.07 -20.27
CA GLU A 170 -12.28 17.48 -20.03
C GLU A 170 -11.82 17.97 -18.67
N ASN A 171 -12.04 17.18 -17.60
CA ASN A 171 -11.76 17.60 -16.24
C ASN A 171 -10.31 17.34 -15.81
N LEU A 172 -9.71 16.24 -16.29
CA LEU A 172 -8.36 15.82 -15.89
C LEU A 172 -7.31 16.06 -16.98
N GLY A 173 -7.73 16.39 -18.21
CA GLY A 173 -6.82 16.51 -19.36
C GLY A 173 -6.24 15.15 -19.80
N CYS A 174 -6.87 14.04 -19.45
CA CYS A 174 -6.40 12.70 -19.80
C CYS A 174 -6.58 12.43 -21.30
N LYS A 175 -5.48 12.26 -22.04
CA LYS A 175 -5.55 12.06 -23.50
C LYS A 175 -6.10 10.69 -23.92
N LYS A 176 -5.91 9.66 -23.09
CA LYS A 176 -6.25 8.26 -23.38
C LYS A 176 -6.85 7.57 -22.14
N PRO A 177 -8.13 7.83 -21.81
CA PRO A 177 -8.80 7.25 -20.65
C PRO A 177 -8.73 5.72 -20.59
N ASN A 178 -9.05 5.03 -21.70
CA ASN A 178 -9.02 3.56 -21.76
C ASN A 178 -7.66 2.98 -21.34
N ASN A 179 -6.56 3.56 -21.80
CA ASN A 179 -5.22 3.10 -21.43
C ASN A 179 -4.95 3.28 -19.94
N CYS A 180 -5.47 4.34 -19.33
CA CYS A 180 -5.33 4.61 -17.89
C CYS A 180 -6.15 3.62 -17.08
N MET A 181 -7.40 3.35 -17.48
CA MET A 181 -8.25 2.37 -16.83
C MET A 181 -7.71 0.93 -16.95
N LEU A 182 -7.22 0.53 -18.14
CA LEU A 182 -6.56 -0.77 -18.31
C LEU A 182 -5.30 -0.88 -17.46
N ARG A 183 -4.54 0.21 -17.33
CA ARG A 183 -3.36 0.26 -16.45
C ARG A 183 -3.74 0.10 -14.97
N VAL A 184 -4.87 0.67 -14.56
CA VAL A 184 -5.45 0.50 -13.21
C VAL A 184 -5.77 -0.97 -12.95
N LYS A 185 -6.41 -1.66 -13.90
CA LYS A 185 -6.66 -3.11 -13.80
C LYS A 185 -5.37 -3.91 -13.68
N GLU A 186 -4.38 -3.64 -14.54
CA GLU A 186 -3.07 -4.29 -14.47
C GLU A 186 -2.36 -4.09 -13.13
N LEU A 187 -2.56 -2.95 -12.45
CA LEU A 187 -2.01 -2.70 -11.12
C LEU A 187 -2.70 -3.57 -10.06
N LEU A 188 -4.04 -3.60 -10.03
CA LEU A 188 -4.78 -4.44 -9.09
C LEU A 188 -4.49 -5.92 -9.29
N ASP A 189 -4.32 -6.37 -10.53
CA ASP A 189 -3.98 -7.75 -10.85
C ASP A 189 -2.59 -8.19 -10.35
N THR A 190 -1.76 -7.27 -9.86
CA THR A 190 -0.50 -7.62 -9.16
C THR A 190 -0.68 -7.83 -7.66
N LEU A 191 -1.83 -7.45 -7.09
CA LEU A 191 -2.08 -7.63 -5.67
C LEU A 191 -2.55 -9.07 -5.40
N PRO A 192 -1.98 -9.76 -4.40
CA PRO A 192 -2.52 -11.03 -3.94
C PRO A 192 -3.87 -10.81 -3.23
N ASN A 193 -4.73 -11.82 -3.19
CA ASN A 193 -6.11 -11.73 -2.69
C ASN A 193 -6.24 -11.01 -1.34
N LYS A 194 -5.30 -11.25 -0.41
CA LYS A 194 -5.28 -10.63 0.92
C LYS A 194 -5.17 -9.09 0.88
N TRP A 195 -4.59 -8.55 -0.18
CA TRP A 195 -4.29 -7.15 -0.36
C TRP A 195 -5.10 -6.50 -1.50
N ASP A 196 -5.93 -7.27 -2.20
CA ASP A 196 -6.75 -6.82 -3.30
C ASP A 196 -8.18 -6.52 -2.81
N PRO A 197 -8.63 -5.25 -2.88
CA PRO A 197 -9.93 -4.84 -2.32
C PRO A 197 -11.14 -5.42 -3.08
N ARG A 198 -10.92 -6.03 -4.26
CA ARG A 198 -11.95 -6.70 -5.06
C ARG A 198 -12.38 -8.04 -4.47
N PHE A 199 -11.59 -8.63 -3.57
CA PHE A 199 -11.95 -9.88 -2.91
C PHE A 199 -12.79 -9.61 -1.65
N MET A 200 -13.58 -10.62 -1.28
CA MET A 200 -14.44 -10.56 -0.09
C MET A 200 -13.60 -10.39 1.18
N LEU A 201 -13.91 -9.35 1.95
CA LEU A 201 -13.27 -9.04 3.22
C LEU A 201 -14.11 -9.56 4.39
N PRO A 202 -13.56 -9.65 5.61
CA PRO A 202 -14.28 -10.13 6.78
C PRO A 202 -15.49 -9.26 7.12
N GLU A 203 -15.38 -7.96 6.84
CA GLU A 203 -16.47 -7.02 7.04
C GLU A 203 -17.63 -7.26 6.06
N ASP A 204 -17.38 -7.98 4.95
CA ASP A 204 -18.39 -8.34 3.96
C ASP A 204 -19.19 -9.60 4.37
N TYR A 205 -18.77 -10.33 5.40
CA TYR A 205 -19.62 -11.33 6.06
C TYR A 205 -20.73 -10.61 6.83
N LYS A 206 -21.83 -10.30 6.13
CA LYS A 206 -23.10 -10.01 6.79
C LYS A 206 -23.53 -11.29 7.49
N GLU A 207 -23.65 -11.20 8.81
CA GLU A 207 -23.92 -12.30 9.75
C GLU A 207 -22.64 -12.97 10.27
N GLY A 208 -22.23 -12.60 11.49
CA GLY A 208 -21.47 -13.51 12.33
C GLY A 208 -22.25 -14.83 12.48
N PRO A 209 -21.59 -15.94 12.88
CA PRO A 209 -22.29 -17.21 13.05
C PRO A 209 -23.57 -16.98 13.84
N GLU A 210 -24.70 -17.44 13.30
CA GLU A 210 -25.99 -17.37 14.02
C GLU A 210 -25.74 -17.85 15.45
N PRO A 211 -26.28 -17.15 16.47
CA PRO A 211 -26.16 -17.61 17.84
C PRO A 211 -26.61 -19.06 17.87
N MET A 212 -25.67 -19.95 18.23
CA MET A 212 -25.90 -21.38 18.28
C MET A 212 -27.14 -21.61 19.13
N ASP A 213 -28.18 -22.22 18.54
CA ASP A 213 -29.44 -22.46 19.23
C ASP A 213 -29.17 -23.21 20.54
N GLU A 214 -29.36 -22.52 21.67
CA GLU A 214 -29.24 -23.08 23.02
C GLU A 214 -30.28 -24.19 23.27
N SER A 215 -31.14 -24.52 22.30
CA SER A 215 -32.07 -25.64 22.37
C SER A 215 -31.44 -27.02 22.20
N PHE A 216 -30.13 -27.15 21.94
CA PHE A 216 -29.45 -28.46 21.98
C PHE A 216 -29.31 -28.95 23.42
N LYS A 217 -30.41 -29.49 23.95
CA LYS A 217 -30.41 -30.31 25.14
C LYS A 217 -29.63 -31.58 24.82
N PHE A 218 -28.52 -31.79 25.53
CA PHE A 218 -27.95 -33.13 25.65
C PHE A 218 -28.96 -33.98 26.42
N ASP A 219 -29.67 -34.84 25.70
CA ASP A 219 -30.40 -35.95 26.33
C ASP A 219 -29.37 -36.80 27.08
N ARG A 220 -29.55 -36.87 28.40
CA ARG A 220 -28.79 -37.74 29.31
C ARG A 220 -29.37 -39.15 29.33
#